data_AF-A0AAD3HPB7-F1
#
_entry.id   AF-A0AAD3HPB7-F1
#
_cell.length_a   1.000
_cell.length_b   1.000
_cell.length_c   1.000
_cell.angle_alpha   90.00
_cell.angle_beta   90.00
_cell.angle_gamma   90.00
#
_symmetry.space_group_name_H-M   'P 1'
#
loop_
_entity.id
_entity.type
_entity.pdbx_description
1 polymer ?
#
loop_
_entity_poly.entity_id
_entity_poly.type
_entity_poly.pdbx_seq_one_letter_code
_entity_poly.pdbx_strand_id
1 'polypeptide(L)'
;MREAYPPPPSLFNLYGNDDGVSPLPPPPPPIPTPDDVAALRERKVELKVLGNPIKLHEELVPPLSTQALYRTQPDGSIDFKSELRRLSGELLFMFLELTKSLAEQPAGYAPRLTQVNVLLSNLVHLTAAMRPLQARATLEASLRLQLGAMRG
;
A
#
# COMPACT_ATOMS: atom_id res chain seq x y z
N MET A 1 -18.92 12.44 35.51
CA MET A 1 -18.18 13.71 35.63
C MET A 1 -17.63 14.04 34.26
N ARG A 2 -17.93 15.21 33.68
CA ARG A 2 -17.24 15.67 32.47
C ARG A 2 -15.87 16.18 32.90
N GLU A 3 -14.80 15.61 32.37
CA GLU A 3 -13.45 16.13 32.61
C GLU A 3 -13.37 17.58 32.08
N ALA A 4 -12.85 18.48 32.91
CA ALA A 4 -12.76 19.92 32.60
C ALA A 4 -11.69 20.24 31.54
N TYR A 5 -10.81 19.28 31.27
CA TYR A 5 -9.74 19.39 30.28
C TYR A 5 -9.93 18.34 29.20
N PRO A 6 -9.72 18.70 27.91
CA PRO A 6 -9.74 17.71 26.86
C PRO A 6 -8.58 16.71 27.05
N PRO A 7 -8.76 15.45 26.63
CA PRO A 7 -7.66 14.51 26.58
C PRO A 7 -6.55 15.03 25.65
N PRO A 8 -5.30 14.59 25.86
CA PRO A 8 -4.20 14.96 24.98
C PRO A 8 -4.51 14.57 23.52
N PRO A 9 -3.93 15.28 22.55
CA PRO A 9 -4.08 14.94 21.13
C PRO A 9 -3.71 13.47 20.88
N SER A 10 -4.44 12.78 20.00
CA SER A 10 -4.19 11.37 19.69
C SER A 10 -2.77 11.08 19.20
N LEU A 11 -2.08 12.08 18.62
CA LEU A 11 -0.67 12.04 18.22
C LEU A 11 0.30 11.78 19.37
N PHE A 12 -0.11 12.05 20.62
CA PHE A 12 0.69 11.79 21.81
C PHE A 12 1.11 10.31 21.91
N ASN A 13 0.28 9.39 21.41
CA ASN A 13 0.57 7.95 21.41
C ASN A 13 1.79 7.55 20.54
N LEU A 14 2.27 8.46 19.68
CA LEU A 14 3.42 8.21 18.78
C LEU A 14 4.76 8.54 19.45
N TYR A 15 4.77 9.16 20.64
CA TYR A 15 5.99 9.57 21.36
C TYR A 15 6.41 8.52 22.42
N GLY A 16 6.18 7.25 22.14
CA GLY A 16 6.64 6.13 22.99
C GLY A 16 8.13 5.81 22.81
N ASN A 17 8.62 4.79 23.53
CA ASN A 17 9.96 4.25 23.28
C ASN A 17 10.07 3.77 21.83
N ASP A 18 11.21 4.06 21.21
CA ASP A 18 11.46 3.69 19.82
C ASP A 18 11.75 2.19 19.71
N ASP A 19 10.70 1.42 19.43
CA ASP A 19 10.77 -0.03 19.23
C ASP A 19 11.12 -0.39 17.76
N GLY A 20 11.36 0.59 16.88
CA GLY A 20 11.69 0.40 15.46
C GLY A 20 10.55 -0.14 14.58
N VAL A 21 9.40 -0.49 15.17
CA VAL A 21 8.20 -1.00 14.48
C VAL A 21 7.06 0.02 14.47
N SER A 22 6.96 0.82 15.54
CA SER A 22 5.92 1.84 15.69
C SER A 22 6.15 2.99 14.71
N PRO A 23 5.08 3.54 14.11
CA PRO A 23 5.21 4.71 13.26
C PRO A 23 5.78 5.85 14.10
N LEU A 24 6.94 6.36 13.67
CA LEU A 24 7.55 7.55 14.24
C LEU A 24 6.53 8.69 14.22
N PRO A 25 6.57 9.60 15.20
CA PRO A 25 5.72 10.79 15.18
C PRO A 25 5.90 11.48 13.82
N PRO A 26 4.79 11.87 13.15
CA PRO A 26 4.89 12.51 11.85
C PRO A 26 5.82 13.70 11.95
N PRO A 27 6.64 13.98 10.91
CA PRO A 27 7.38 15.22 10.86
C PRO A 27 6.39 16.38 11.07
N PRO A 28 6.86 17.51 11.65
CA PRO A 28 6.01 18.67 11.83
C PRO A 28 5.26 18.96 10.52
N PRO A 29 3.96 19.29 10.60
CA PRO A 29 3.12 19.44 9.43
C PRO A 29 3.78 20.40 8.41
N PRO A 30 3.70 20.09 7.10
CA PRO A 30 4.32 20.92 6.08
C PRO A 30 3.83 22.36 6.20
N ILE A 31 4.74 23.31 6.00
CA ILE A 31 4.42 24.73 6.07
C ILE A 31 3.36 25.01 4.98
N PRO A 32 2.20 25.60 5.33
CA PRO A 32 1.11 25.84 4.37
C PRO A 32 1.59 26.63 3.15
N THR A 33 1.19 26.21 1.95
CA THR A 33 1.46 26.97 0.72
C THR A 33 0.57 28.23 0.64
N PRO A 34 0.89 29.24 -0.20
CA PRO A 34 0.06 30.42 -0.35
C PRO A 34 -1.41 30.12 -0.72
N ASP A 35 -1.65 29.06 -1.50
CA ASP A 35 -2.99 28.59 -1.88
C ASP A 35 -3.70 27.90 -0.70
N ASP A 36 -2.97 27.13 0.12
CA ASP A 36 -3.50 26.56 1.37
C ASP A 36 -3.86 27.66 2.38
N VAL A 37 -3.08 28.74 2.46
CA VAL A 37 -3.37 29.89 3.32
C VAL A 37 -4.62 30.65 2.87
N ALA A 38 -4.91 30.68 1.56
CA ALA A 38 -6.14 31.24 1.02
C ALA A 38 -7.36 30.37 1.37
N ALA A 39 -7.26 29.04 1.21
CA ALA A 39 -8.30 28.09 1.60
C ALA A 39 -8.51 28.01 3.13
N LEU A 40 -7.44 28.18 3.92
CA LEU A 40 -7.49 28.25 5.38
C LEU A 40 -8.07 29.58 5.88
N ARG A 41 -7.89 30.68 5.15
CA ARG A 41 -8.56 31.97 5.42
C ARG A 41 -10.07 31.91 5.24
N GLU A 42 -10.57 31.22 4.22
CA GLU A 42 -12.02 30.91 4.10
C GLU A 42 -12.53 30.09 5.29
N ARG A 43 -11.68 29.22 5.84
CA ARG A 43 -11.90 28.46 7.09
C ARG A 43 -11.54 29.20 8.40
N LYS A 44 -11.16 30.49 8.34
CA LYS A 44 -10.73 31.33 9.49
C LYS A 44 -9.53 30.81 10.31
N VAL A 45 -8.57 30.12 9.69
CA VAL A 45 -7.31 29.71 10.34
C VAL A 45 -6.16 30.51 9.74
N GLU A 46 -5.54 31.40 10.54
CA GLU A 46 -4.40 32.22 10.10
C GLU A 46 -3.08 31.61 10.55
N LEU A 47 -2.16 31.34 9.60
CA LEU A 47 -0.78 30.93 9.88
C LEU A 47 0.17 31.93 9.20
N LYS A 48 1.01 32.61 9.97
CA LYS A 48 1.99 33.62 9.52
C LYS A 48 3.32 33.42 10.25
N VAL A 49 4.44 33.46 9.53
CA VAL A 49 5.77 33.69 10.13
C VAL A 49 6.41 34.87 9.41
N LEU A 50 6.51 36.01 10.09
CA LEU A 50 7.27 37.23 9.73
C LEU A 50 7.23 37.72 8.26
N GLY A 51 6.20 37.39 7.47
CA GLY A 51 5.81 38.13 6.26
C GLY A 51 6.48 37.77 4.93
N ASN A 52 7.33 36.73 4.83
CA ASN A 52 8.00 36.38 3.56
C ASN A 52 7.63 34.96 3.02
N PRO A 53 7.37 34.78 1.71
CA PRO A 53 7.03 33.48 1.12
C PRO A 53 8.27 32.65 0.73
N ILE A 54 8.18 31.32 0.89
CA ILE A 54 9.23 30.34 0.58
C ILE A 54 8.79 29.50 -0.64
N LYS A 55 9.73 29.15 -1.54
CA LYS A 55 9.49 28.23 -2.68
C LYS A 55 10.11 26.86 -2.41
N LEU A 56 9.40 25.78 -2.75
CA LEU A 56 9.94 24.42 -2.79
C LEU A 56 9.31 23.59 -3.91
N HIS A 57 10.14 22.89 -4.67
CA HIS A 57 9.79 21.82 -5.61
C HIS A 57 10.75 20.66 -5.32
N GLU A 58 10.22 19.45 -5.11
CA GLU A 58 10.96 18.21 -5.36
C GLU A 58 9.98 17.05 -5.60
N GLU A 59 10.39 16.17 -6.50
CA GLU A 59 9.61 15.16 -7.21
C GLU A 59 9.66 13.79 -6.52
N LEU A 60 8.58 13.01 -6.62
CA LEU A 60 8.42 11.72 -5.96
C LEU A 60 9.27 10.60 -6.61
N VAL A 61 9.73 9.70 -5.73
CA VAL A 61 10.48 8.46 -5.93
C VAL A 61 10.14 7.71 -7.24
N PRO A 62 11.16 7.20 -7.97
CA PRO A 62 10.95 6.47 -9.22
C PRO A 62 10.36 5.06 -9.00
N PRO A 63 9.54 4.56 -9.94
CA PRO A 63 8.94 3.24 -9.84
C PRO A 63 9.96 2.12 -10.06
N LEU A 64 9.76 1.01 -9.34
CA LEU A 64 10.63 -0.17 -9.36
C LEU A 64 10.54 -0.95 -10.70
N SER A 65 11.71 -1.39 -11.16
CA SER A 65 12.03 -1.92 -12.50
C SER A 65 11.79 -3.42 -12.69
N THR A 66 10.98 -4.07 -11.85
CA THR A 66 10.68 -5.50 -12.06
C THR A 66 9.65 -5.67 -13.16
N GLN A 67 10.00 -6.42 -14.21
CA GLN A 67 9.13 -6.70 -15.34
C GLN A 67 7.78 -7.29 -14.86
N ALA A 68 6.69 -6.55 -15.11
CA ALA A 68 5.34 -7.02 -14.84
C ALA A 68 4.98 -8.12 -15.86
N LEU A 69 4.79 -9.34 -15.38
CA LEU A 69 4.36 -10.48 -16.21
C LEU A 69 2.84 -10.54 -16.37
N TYR A 70 2.09 -9.81 -15.55
CA TYR A 70 0.63 -9.73 -15.65
C TYR A 70 0.21 -8.67 -16.67
N ARG A 71 -0.87 -8.94 -17.40
CA ARG A 71 -1.39 -8.03 -18.42
C ARG A 71 -2.38 -7.04 -17.81
N THR A 72 -2.19 -5.76 -18.11
CA THR A 72 -3.20 -4.72 -17.91
C THR A 72 -4.12 -4.65 -19.14
N GLN A 73 -5.41 -4.44 -18.89
CA GLN A 73 -6.39 -4.15 -19.93
C GLN A 73 -6.15 -2.74 -20.51
N PRO A 74 -6.73 -2.42 -21.68
CA PRO A 74 -6.57 -1.10 -22.31
C PRO A 74 -7.05 0.08 -21.45
N ASP A 75 -7.92 -0.18 -20.49
CA ASP A 75 -8.46 0.78 -19.52
C ASP A 75 -7.56 0.94 -18.27
N GLY A 76 -6.42 0.25 -18.21
CA GLY A 76 -5.53 0.21 -17.05
C GLY A 76 -6.02 -0.68 -15.90
N SER A 77 -7.17 -1.35 -16.07
CA SER A 77 -7.66 -2.33 -15.09
C SER A 77 -6.90 -3.65 -15.22
N ILE A 78 -6.87 -4.41 -14.13
CA ILE A 78 -6.26 -5.75 -14.11
C ILE A 78 -7.40 -6.72 -13.82
N ASP A 79 -7.58 -7.72 -14.68
CA ASP A 79 -8.41 -8.87 -14.34
C ASP A 79 -7.61 -9.79 -13.41
N PHE A 80 -7.64 -9.45 -12.13
CA PHE A 80 -6.86 -10.15 -11.12
C PHE A 80 -7.17 -11.64 -11.07
N LYS A 81 -8.42 -12.04 -11.33
CA LYS A 81 -8.83 -13.45 -11.24
C LYS A 81 -8.21 -14.28 -12.36
N SER A 82 -8.27 -13.80 -13.60
CA SER A 82 -7.69 -14.54 -14.72
C SER A 82 -6.16 -14.55 -14.67
N GLU A 83 -5.54 -13.42 -14.34
CA GLU A 83 -4.08 -13.32 -14.26
C GLU A 83 -3.50 -14.15 -13.10
N LEU A 84 -4.13 -14.15 -11.91
CA LEU A 84 -3.73 -15.05 -10.82
C LEU A 84 -3.87 -16.52 -11.21
N ARG A 85 -4.95 -16.89 -11.91
CA ARG A 85 -5.15 -18.27 -12.37
C ARG A 85 -4.12 -18.68 -13.42
N ARG A 86 -3.78 -17.78 -14.34
CA ARG A 86 -2.76 -18.01 -15.37
C ARG A 86 -1.38 -18.20 -14.73
N LEU A 87 -0.95 -17.25 -13.90
CA LEU A 87 0.36 -17.28 -13.26
C LEU A 87 0.50 -18.44 -12.26
N SER A 88 -0.58 -18.83 -11.55
CA SER A 88 -0.56 -20.01 -10.68
C SER A 88 -0.44 -21.31 -11.47
N GLY A 89 -1.11 -21.43 -12.62
CA GLY A 89 -0.91 -22.58 -13.53
C GLY A 89 0.52 -22.64 -14.07
N GLU A 90 1.08 -21.50 -14.46
CA GLU A 90 2.45 -21.38 -14.95
C GLU A 90 3.49 -21.69 -13.86
N LEU A 91 3.24 -21.26 -12.62
CA LEU A 91 4.06 -21.59 -11.46
C LEU A 91 4.10 -23.10 -11.20
N LEU A 92 2.95 -23.78 -11.27
CA LEU A 92 2.88 -25.23 -11.08
C LEU A 92 3.66 -25.98 -12.16
N PHE A 93 3.53 -25.55 -13.42
CA PHE A 93 4.31 -26.11 -14.52
C PHE A 93 5.82 -25.92 -14.31
N MET A 94 6.24 -24.70 -13.96
CA MET A 94 7.64 -24.38 -13.70
C MET A 94 8.20 -25.13 -12.49
N PHE A 95 7.39 -25.37 -11.46
CA PHE A 95 7.78 -26.16 -10.31
C PHE A 95 7.98 -27.64 -10.69
N LEU A 96 7.10 -28.22 -11.51
CA LEU A 96 7.28 -29.57 -12.02
C LEU A 96 8.55 -29.68 -12.87
N GLU A 97 8.78 -28.72 -13.76
CA GLU A 97 10.01 -28.64 -14.54
C GLU A 97 11.26 -28.51 -13.64
N LEU A 98 11.19 -27.75 -12.55
CA LEU A 98 12.27 -27.68 -11.57
C LEU A 98 12.52 -29.05 -10.92
N THR A 99 11.48 -29.74 -10.48
CA THR A 99 11.62 -31.08 -9.87
C THR A 99 12.22 -32.10 -10.82
N LYS A 100 11.81 -32.06 -12.10
CA LYS A 100 12.40 -32.89 -13.15
C LYS A 100 13.89 -32.58 -13.35
N SER A 101 14.25 -31.30 -13.41
CA SER A 101 15.66 -30.91 -13.56
C SER A 101 16.53 -31.33 -12.39
N LEU A 102 15.99 -31.30 -11.16
CA LEU A 102 16.69 -31.77 -9.96
C LEU A 102 16.90 -33.28 -9.98
N ALA A 103 15.96 -34.03 -10.57
CA ALA A 103 16.07 -35.49 -10.71
C ALA A 103 17.06 -35.90 -11.82
N GLU A 104 17.07 -35.21 -12.97
CA GLU A 104 17.89 -35.56 -14.12
C GLU A 104 19.31 -34.96 -14.06
N GLN A 105 19.43 -33.68 -13.69
CA GLN A 105 20.71 -32.98 -13.64
C GLN A 105 20.71 -31.92 -12.52
N PRO A 106 21.06 -32.30 -11.28
CA PRO A 106 20.94 -31.43 -10.12
C PRO A 106 21.80 -30.16 -10.19
N ALA A 107 22.81 -30.08 -11.06
CA ALA A 107 23.61 -28.87 -11.27
C ALA A 107 22.91 -27.79 -12.13
N GLY A 108 21.87 -28.15 -12.89
CA GLY A 108 21.18 -27.29 -13.85
C GLY A 108 19.94 -26.56 -13.32
N TYR A 109 19.69 -26.59 -12.01
CA TYR A 109 18.43 -26.08 -11.42
C TYR A 109 18.34 -24.54 -11.37
N ALA A 110 19.48 -23.85 -11.27
CA ALA A 110 19.56 -22.41 -11.03
C ALA A 110 18.69 -21.54 -11.98
N PRO A 111 18.71 -21.72 -13.32
CA PRO A 111 17.86 -20.92 -14.21
C PRO A 111 16.36 -21.15 -13.98
N ARG A 112 15.94 -22.39 -13.68
CA ARG A 112 14.54 -22.72 -13.41
C ARG A 112 14.08 -22.12 -12.08
N LEU A 113 14.95 -22.12 -11.07
CA LEU A 113 14.68 -21.47 -9.79
C LEU A 113 14.49 -19.95 -9.94
N THR A 114 15.33 -19.29 -10.75
CA THR A 114 15.17 -17.86 -11.03
C THR A 114 13.82 -17.55 -11.66
N GLN A 115 13.37 -18.36 -12.62
CA GLN A 115 12.05 -18.20 -13.24
C GLN A 115 10.89 -18.38 -12.24
N VAL A 116 10.99 -19.39 -11.35
CA VAL A 116 10.01 -19.59 -10.27
C VAL A 116 9.96 -18.36 -9.33
N ASN A 117 11.12 -17.81 -8.95
CA ASN A 117 11.19 -16.61 -8.11
C ASN A 117 10.51 -15.40 -8.76
N VAL A 118 10.70 -15.20 -10.08
CA VAL A 118 10.04 -14.12 -10.80
C VAL A 118 8.52 -14.29 -10.81
N LEU A 119 8.00 -15.51 -11.01
CA LEU A 119 6.56 -15.80 -10.96
C LEU A 119 5.98 -15.54 -9.57
N LEU A 120 6.68 -15.97 -8.52
CA LEU A 120 6.27 -15.73 -7.13
C LEU A 120 6.22 -14.23 -6.81
N SER A 121 7.22 -13.44 -7.21
CA SER A 121 7.21 -11.99 -7.04
C SER A 121 6.01 -11.34 -7.74
N ASN A 122 5.67 -11.79 -8.96
CA ASN A 122 4.51 -11.29 -9.69
C ASN A 122 3.17 -11.64 -9.01
N LEU A 123 3.05 -12.83 -8.42
CA LEU A 123 1.87 -13.21 -7.63
C LEU A 123 1.74 -12.36 -6.36
N VAL A 124 2.85 -12.10 -5.66
CA VAL A 124 2.88 -11.20 -4.50
C VAL A 124 2.47 -9.79 -4.92
N HIS A 125 2.92 -9.30 -6.07
CA HIS A 125 2.51 -7.99 -6.58
C HIS A 125 1.00 -7.94 -6.88
N LEU A 126 0.44 -8.95 -7.57
CA LEU A 126 -0.99 -8.99 -7.86
C LEU A 126 -1.84 -9.04 -6.58
N THR A 127 -1.45 -9.86 -5.61
CA THR A 127 -2.14 -9.93 -4.31
C THR A 127 -2.02 -8.62 -3.53
N ALA A 128 -0.84 -7.99 -3.53
CA ALA A 128 -0.64 -6.67 -2.92
C ALA A 128 -1.51 -5.59 -3.57
N ALA A 129 -1.65 -5.62 -4.90
CA ALA A 129 -2.47 -4.71 -5.68
C ALA A 129 -3.99 -4.92 -5.47
N MET A 130 -4.42 -6.13 -5.09
CA MET A 130 -5.83 -6.40 -4.72
C MET A 130 -6.23 -5.88 -3.33
N ARG A 131 -5.27 -5.60 -2.44
CA ARG A 131 -5.56 -5.21 -1.04
C ARG A 131 -6.56 -4.05 -0.89
N PRO A 132 -6.51 -2.97 -1.69
CA PRO A 132 -7.50 -1.89 -1.59
C PRO A 132 -8.92 -2.33 -1.95
N LEU A 133 -9.07 -3.21 -2.96
CA LEU A 133 -10.38 -3.77 -3.34
C LEU A 133 -10.93 -4.67 -2.23
N GLN A 134 -10.08 -5.51 -1.65
CA GLN A 134 -10.44 -6.37 -0.53
C GLN A 134 -10.83 -5.54 0.71
N ALA A 135 -10.08 -4.48 1.04
CA ALA A 135 -10.39 -3.61 2.17
C ALA A 135 -11.77 -2.96 2.04
N ARG A 136 -12.14 -2.53 0.83
CA ARG A 136 -13.48 -1.99 0.54
C ARG A 136 -14.57 -3.04 0.73
N ALA A 137 -14.38 -4.25 0.19
CA ALA A 137 -15.34 -5.35 0.35
C ALA A 137 -15.50 -5.77 1.82
N THR A 138 -14.39 -5.81 2.58
CA THR A 138 -14.42 -6.09 4.03
C THR A 138 -15.17 -5.01 4.81
N LEU A 139 -14.94 -3.73 4.48
CA LEU A 139 -15.64 -2.62 5.10
C LEU A 139 -17.14 -2.66 4.80
N GLU A 140 -17.51 -2.92 3.55
CA GLU A 140 -18.91 -3.09 3.13
C GLU A 140 -19.59 -4.25 3.87
N ALA A 141 -18.92 -5.40 3.99
CA ALA A 141 -19.42 -6.55 4.74
C ALA A 141 -19.58 -6.23 6.24
N SER A 142 -18.62 -5.55 6.84
CA SER A 142 -18.66 -5.12 8.25
C SER A 142 -19.84 -4.18 8.51
N LEU A 143 -20.04 -3.17 7.67
CA LEU A 143 -21.17 -2.25 7.78
C LEU A 143 -22.52 -2.96 7.62
N ARG A 144 -22.62 -3.93 6.70
CA ARG A 144 -23.83 -4.75 6.57
C ARG A 144 -24.13 -5.55 7.82
N LEU A 145 -23.11 -6.13 8.46
CA LEU A 145 -23.26 -6.87 9.72
C LEU A 145 -23.76 -5.94 10.83
N GLN A 146 -23.19 -4.74 10.95
CA GLN A 146 -23.62 -3.75 11.95
C GLN A 146 -25.07 -3.32 11.74
N LEU A 147 -25.48 -3.06 10.50
CA LEU A 147 -26.86 -2.71 10.18
C LEU A 147 -27.83 -3.87 10.47
N GLY A 148 -27.41 -5.11 10.25
CA GLY A 148 -28.20 -6.29 10.62
C GLY A 148 -28.37 -6.41 12.13
N ALA A 149 -27.29 -6.23 12.90
CA ALA A 149 -27.31 -6.28 14.36
C ALA A 149 -28.11 -5.13 14.99
N MET A 150 -28.15 -3.95 14.37
CA MET A 150 -28.94 -2.81 14.84
C MET A 150 -30.44 -2.94 14.54
N ARG A 151 -30.83 -3.84 13.63
CA ARG A 151 -32.23 -4.03 13.20
C ARG A 151 -32.92 -5.22 13.85
N GLY A 152 -32.18 -6.11 14.52
CA GLY A 152 -32.71 -7.23 15.31
C GLY A 152 -32.79 -6.88 16.79
#